data_AF-A0A101WF47-F1
#
_entry.id   AF-A0A101WF47-F1
#
_cell.length_a   1.000
_cell.length_b   1.000
_cell.length_c   1.000
_cell.angle_alpha   90.00
_cell.angle_beta   90.00
_cell.angle_gamma   90.00
#
_symmetry.space_group_name_H-M   'P 1'
#
loop_
_entity.id
_entity.type
_entity.pdbx_description
1 polymer ?
#
loop_
_entity_poly.entity_id
_entity_poly.type
_entity_poly.pdbx_seq_one_letter_code
_entity_poly.pdbx_strand_id
1 'polypeptide(L)'
;MRTPSETLDFVTKLLINDLNMLTVELSFGTSRTLDNTNIHFPVIEITFKDISKSNWLNVLNTELQDFLQGQKFLVTNCDENTMIIALF
;
A
#
# COMPACT_ATOMS: atom_id res chain seq x y z
N MET A 1 -14.47 -8.73 1.14
CA MET A 1 -13.25 -7.96 1.46
C MET A 1 -12.09 -8.62 0.74
N ARG A 2 -11.20 -7.83 0.15
CA ARG A 2 -9.99 -8.33 -0.50
C ARG A 2 -8.92 -8.59 0.56
N THR A 3 -8.16 -9.66 0.36
CA THR A 3 -7.05 -9.99 1.24
C THR A 3 -5.87 -9.04 0.99
N PRO A 4 -4.96 -8.88 1.98
CA PRO A 4 -3.72 -8.12 1.77
C PRO A 4 -2.88 -8.66 0.62
N SER A 5 -2.82 -9.98 0.45
CA SER A 5 -2.10 -10.62 -0.67
C SER A 5 -2.74 -10.31 -2.02
N GLU A 6 -4.08 -10.33 -2.14
CA GLU A 6 -4.74 -9.88 -3.37
C GLU A 6 -4.47 -8.41 -3.69
N THR A 7 -4.38 -7.58 -2.65
CA THR A 7 -4.07 -6.15 -2.80
C THR A 7 -2.62 -5.94 -3.22
N LEU A 8 -1.68 -6.71 -2.65
CA LEU A 8 -0.27 -6.72 -3.07
C LEU A 8 -0.14 -7.12 -4.54
N ASP A 9 -0.80 -8.19 -4.97
CA ASP A 9 -0.76 -8.66 -6.36
C ASP A 9 -1.33 -7.61 -7.31
N PHE A 10 -2.41 -6.95 -6.91
CA PHE A 10 -3.00 -5.86 -7.69
C PHE A 10 -2.04 -4.67 -7.83
N VAL A 11 -1.49 -4.18 -6.72
CA VAL A 11 -0.53 -3.06 -6.70
C VAL A 11 0.71 -3.40 -7.51
N THR A 12 1.24 -4.62 -7.38
CA THR A 12 2.40 -5.09 -8.14
C THR A 12 2.11 -5.08 -9.63
N LYS A 13 0.95 -5.57 -10.07
CA LYS A 13 0.55 -5.54 -11.49
C LYS A 13 0.37 -4.12 -12.02
N LEU A 14 -0.16 -3.22 -11.20
CA LEU A 14 -0.35 -1.82 -11.56
C LEU A 14 1.01 -1.12 -11.78
N LEU A 15 1.98 -1.43 -10.94
CA LEU A 15 3.31 -0.80 -10.94
C LEU A 15 4.37 -1.55 -11.74
N ILE A 16 4.05 -2.73 -12.29
CA ILE A 16 5.05 -3.60 -12.95
C ILE A 16 5.73 -2.95 -14.15
N ASN A 17 5.09 -1.96 -14.77
CA ASN A 17 5.62 -1.22 -15.91
C ASN A 17 6.35 0.08 -15.51
N ASP A 18 6.39 0.41 -14.21
CA ASP A 18 7.10 1.59 -13.74
C ASP A 18 8.60 1.32 -13.54
N LEU A 19 9.42 1.93 -14.39
CA LEU A 19 10.88 1.84 -14.33
C LEU A 19 11.50 2.51 -13.09
N ASN A 20 10.73 3.33 -12.37
CA ASN A 20 11.16 3.93 -11.11
C ASN A 20 10.83 3.06 -9.90
N MET A 21 10.05 1.98 -10.04
CA MET A 21 9.71 1.08 -8.94
C MET A 21 10.90 0.16 -8.63
N LEU A 22 11.28 0.06 -7.36
CA LEU A 22 12.31 -0.85 -6.88
C LEU A 22 11.71 -2.12 -6.29
N THR A 23 10.72 -1.97 -5.40
CA THR A 23 10.12 -3.08 -4.66
C THR A 23 8.65 -2.78 -4.30
N VAL A 24 7.87 -3.86 -4.15
CA VAL A 24 6.52 -3.86 -3.56
C VAL A 24 6.47 -5.04 -2.59
N GLU A 25 6.27 -4.79 -1.31
CA GLU A 25 6.36 -5.81 -0.27
C GLU A 25 5.16 -5.74 0.67
N LEU A 26 4.66 -6.91 1.08
CA LEU A 26 3.62 -7.00 2.11
C LEU A 26 4.26 -7.28 3.46
N SER A 27 4.05 -6.36 4.39
CA SER A 27 4.54 -6.40 5.76
C SER A 27 3.37 -6.35 6.74
N PHE A 28 3.54 -6.90 7.94
CA PHE A 28 2.58 -6.73 9.03
C PHE A 28 2.95 -5.49 9.85
N GLY A 29 2.77 -4.32 9.25
CA GLY A 29 3.12 -3.01 9.82
C GLY A 29 2.05 -2.46 10.77
N THR A 30 2.48 -1.72 11.80
CA THR A 30 1.65 -1.12 12.88
C THR A 30 0.82 -2.10 13.71
N SER A 31 1.12 -2.15 15.01
CA SER A 31 0.28 -2.81 16.00
C SER A 31 -0.62 -1.80 16.68
N ARG A 32 -1.89 -2.16 16.89
CA ARG A 32 -2.78 -1.45 17.81
C ARG A 32 -3.18 -2.40 18.92
N THR A 33 -2.92 -2.01 20.16
CA THR A 33 -3.45 -2.75 21.30
C THR A 33 -4.91 -2.36 21.48
N LEU A 34 -5.80 -3.32 21.29
CA LEU A 34 -7.23 -3.20 21.55
C LEU A 34 -7.58 -4.30 22.54
N ASP A 35 -8.09 -3.93 23.72
CA ASP A 35 -8.52 -4.88 24.77
C ASP A 35 -7.46 -5.96 25.09
N ASN A 36 -6.22 -5.54 25.40
CA ASN A 36 -5.05 -6.41 25.65
C ASN A 36 -4.66 -7.35 24.49
N THR A 37 -5.26 -7.19 23.31
CA THR A 37 -4.90 -7.95 22.11
C THR A 37 -4.12 -7.03 21.17
N ASN A 38 -2.92 -7.45 20.77
CA ASN A 38 -2.14 -6.75 19.74
C ASN A 38 -2.70 -7.13 18.37
N ILE A 39 -3.35 -6.18 17.72
CA ILE A 39 -3.83 -6.32 16.34
C ILE A 39 -2.74 -5.78 15.42
N HIS A 40 -2.23 -6.60 14.52
CA HIS A 40 -1.31 -6.19 13.47
C HIS A 40 -2.11 -5.86 12.21
N PHE A 41 -1.88 -4.69 11.63
CA PHE A 41 -2.47 -4.34 10.34
C PHE A 41 -1.53 -4.76 9.21
N PRO A 42 -2.08 -5.23 8.08
CA PRO A 42 -1.27 -5.41 6.89
C PRO A 42 -0.94 -4.06 6.27
N VAL A 43 0.32 -3.91 5.89
CA VAL A 43 0.86 -2.75 5.21
C VAL A 43 1.59 -3.21 3.95
N ILE A 44 1.28 -2.60 2.81
CA ILE A 44 2.05 -2.77 1.58
C ILE A 44 3.02 -1.60 1.47
N GLU A 45 4.30 -1.89 1.44
CA GLU A 45 5.39 -0.93 1.27
C GLU A 45 5.84 -0.94 -0.19
N ILE A 46 6.04 0.27 -0.73
CA ILE A 46 6.42 0.48 -2.12
C ILE A 46 7.61 1.41 -2.12
N THR A 47 8.75 0.93 -2.58
CA THR A 47 9.98 1.74 -2.67
C THR A 47 10.24 2.12 -4.12
N PHE A 48 10.50 3.41 -4.35
CA PHE A 48 10.87 3.96 -5.64
C PHE A 48 12.33 4.40 -5.65
N LYS A 49 12.90 4.52 -6.85
CA LYS A 49 14.19 5.16 -7.06
C LYS A 49 14.10 6.69 -6.94
N ASP A 50 12.97 7.24 -7.38
CA ASP A 50 12.61 8.66 -7.31
C ASP A 50 11.09 8.78 -7.41
N ILE A 51 10.40 8.98 -6.28
CA ILE A 51 8.93 9.14 -6.27
C ILE A 51 8.49 10.56 -6.65
N SER A 52 9.39 11.54 -6.59
CA SER A 52 9.06 12.97 -6.68
C SER A 52 8.46 13.37 -8.02
N LYS A 53 8.70 12.57 -9.06
CA LYS A 53 8.17 12.76 -10.42
C LYS A 53 6.85 12.04 -10.67
N SER A 54 6.35 11.31 -9.68
CA SER A 54 5.33 10.28 -9.87
C SER A 54 4.07 10.62 -9.06
N ASN A 55 2.92 10.73 -9.73
CA ASN A 55 1.63 11.01 -9.09
C ASN A 55 0.99 9.75 -8.47
N TRP A 56 1.80 8.79 -8.02
CA TRP A 56 1.31 7.47 -7.62
C TRP A 56 0.40 7.49 -6.41
N LEU A 57 0.53 8.47 -5.52
CA LEU A 57 -0.41 8.65 -4.41
C LEU A 57 -1.86 8.76 -4.91
N ASN A 58 -2.10 9.55 -5.95
CA ASN A 58 -3.43 9.75 -6.51
C ASN A 58 -3.88 8.55 -7.37
N VAL A 59 -2.97 7.97 -8.15
CA VAL A 59 -3.26 6.79 -8.97
C VAL A 59 -3.64 5.61 -8.06
N LEU A 60 -2.81 5.27 -7.07
CA LEU A 60 -3.09 4.20 -6.13
C LEU A 60 -4.38 4.44 -5.35
N ASN A 61 -4.64 5.66 -4.88
CA ASN A 61 -5.91 5.96 -4.20
C ASN A 61 -7.12 5.69 -5.09
N THR A 62 -7.07 6.05 -6.38
CA THR A 62 -8.19 5.87 -7.31
C THR A 62 -8.39 4.39 -7.64
N GLU A 63 -7.31 3.71 -8.04
CA GLU A 63 -7.33 2.30 -8.43
C GLU A 63 -7.71 1.39 -7.25
N LEU A 64 -7.24 1.68 -6.04
CA LEU A 64 -7.60 0.94 -4.83
C LEU A 64 -9.03 1.21 -4.38
N GLN A 65 -9.57 2.42 -4.58
CA GLN A 65 -10.98 2.69 -4.27
C GLN A 65 -11.91 1.76 -5.06
N ASP A 66 -11.65 1.59 -6.36
CA ASP A 66 -12.42 0.69 -7.21
C ASP A 66 -12.18 -0.78 -6.85
N PHE A 67 -10.91 -1.17 -6.67
CA PHE A 67 -10.54 -2.56 -6.40
C PHE A 67 -11.01 -3.09 -5.03
N LEU A 68 -10.93 -2.26 -3.98
CA LEU A 68 -11.24 -2.65 -2.60
C LEU A 68 -12.72 -2.54 -2.25
N GLN A 69 -13.55 -1.96 -3.13
CA GLN A 69 -15.02 -1.97 -3.06
C GLN A 69 -15.59 -1.63 -1.67
N GLY A 70 -15.07 -0.56 -1.05
CA GLY A 70 -15.55 -0.07 0.25
C GLY A 70 -14.83 -0.61 1.48
N GLN A 71 -13.80 -1.46 1.32
CA GLN A 71 -12.85 -1.76 2.39
C GLN A 71 -12.01 -0.51 2.73
N LYS A 72 -11.69 -0.32 4.01
CA LYS A 72 -10.94 0.85 4.47
C LYS A 72 -9.46 0.67 4.18
N PHE A 73 -8.85 1.71 3.66
CA PHE A 73 -7.42 1.75 3.42
C PHE A 73 -6.90 3.19 3.50
N LEU A 74 -5.59 3.33 3.58
CA LEU A 74 -4.89 4.61 3.52
C LEU A 74 -3.65 4.45 2.64
N VAL A 75 -3.50 5.31 1.63
CA VAL A 75 -2.24 5.46 0.89
C VAL A 75 -1.55 6.73 1.38
N THR A 76 -0.28 6.62 1.77
CA THR A 76 0.52 7.76 2.22
C THR A 76 1.97 7.62 1.80
N ASN A 77 2.65 8.76 1.60
CA ASN A 77 4.10 8.78 1.52
C ASN A 77 4.66 8.65 2.94
N CYS A 78 5.66 7.80 3.11
CA CYS A 78 6.34 7.64 4.41
C CYS A 78 7.65 8.43 4.47
N ASP A 79 8.37 8.48 3.35
CA ASP A 79 9.63 9.22 3.20
C ASP A 79 9.79 9.74 1.76
N GLU A 80 11.01 10.17 1.40
CA GLU A 80 11.34 10.75 0.09
C GLU A 80 11.12 9.81 -1.09
N ASN A 81 11.07 8.49 -0.88
CA ASN A 81 11.01 7.49 -1.94
C ASN A 81 10.06 6.31 -1.65
N THR A 82 9.41 6.31 -0.50
CA THR A 82 8.58 5.18 -0.04
C THR A 82 7.13 5.59 0.13
N MET A 83 6.25 4.75 -0.37
CA MET A 83 4.82 4.80 -0.11
C MET A 83 4.36 3.60 0.70
N ILE A 84 3.31 3.83 1.47
CA ILE A 84 2.68 2.86 2.34
C ILE A 84 1.20 2.80 2.00
N ILE A 85 0.68 1.59 1.84
CA ILE A 85 -0.76 1.30 1.80
C ILE A 85 -1.10 0.52 3.06
N ALA A 86 -1.83 1.14 3.98
CA ALA A 86 -2.36 0.48 5.16
C ALA A 86 -3.79 -0.02 4.90
N LEU A 87 -4.09 -1.26 5.29
CA LEU A 87 -5.41 -1.90 5.13
C LEU A 87 -6.07 -2.10 6.49
N PHE A 88 -7.35 -1.72 6.63
CA PHE A 88 -8.08 -1.73 7.91
C PHE A 88 -9.46 -2.41 7.80
#